data_AF-A0A7V5DEA8-F1
#
_entry.id   AF-A0A7V5DEA8-F1
#
_cell.length_a   1.000
_cell.length_b   1.000
_cell.length_c   1.000
_cell.angle_alpha   90.00
_cell.angle_beta   90.00
_cell.angle_gamma   90.00
#
_symmetry.space_group_name_H-M   'P 1'
#
loop_
_entity.id
_entity.type
_entity.pdbx_description
1 polymer ?
#
loop_
_entity_poly.entity_id
_entity_poly.type
_entity_poly.pdbx_seq_one_letter_code
_entity_poly.pdbx_strand_id
1 'polypeptide(L)'
;MKNRLNLLRISLLLSIFFLSGCLFYQRYPMAKSRLTKIGQYQLTFYVLDASRPNTHVWYVSEADFQDDKMVGLLIRLDEVEAEEVATVTGRRDARLSKDEVLMYVKPQFIIALSDSATVTLTYDQLEKIEVYEVNHTRSLTLSLLASLLPILFLGGISGG
;
A
#
# COMPACT_ATOMS: atom_id res chain seq x y z
N MET A 1 -26.27 40.40 1.89
CA MET A 1 -26.49 39.00 2.35
C MET A 1 -26.46 37.95 1.23
N LYS A 2 -27.13 38.13 0.08
CA LYS A 2 -27.16 37.15 -1.02
C LYS A 2 -25.78 36.70 -1.54
N ASN A 3 -24.80 37.60 -1.66
CA ASN A 3 -23.45 37.25 -2.15
C ASN A 3 -22.65 36.35 -1.18
N ARG A 4 -22.89 36.47 0.14
CA ARG A 4 -22.21 35.63 1.14
C ARG A 4 -22.72 34.19 1.10
N LEU A 5 -24.02 34.00 0.87
CA LEU A 5 -24.64 32.67 0.75
C LEU A 5 -24.22 31.97 -0.55
N ASN A 6 -24.07 32.71 -1.65
CA ASN A 6 -23.58 32.16 -2.92
C ASN A 6 -22.10 31.76 -2.85
N LEU A 7 -21.24 32.53 -2.17
CA LEU A 7 -19.85 32.13 -1.93
C LEU A 7 -19.73 30.86 -1.08
N LEU A 8 -20.57 30.73 -0.06
CA LEU A 8 -20.58 29.57 0.82
C LEU A 8 -21.01 28.30 0.08
N ARG A 9 -21.96 28.41 -0.84
CA ARG A 9 -22.37 27.33 -1.76
C ARG A 9 -21.25 26.95 -2.73
N ILE A 10 -20.50 27.91 -3.27
CA ILE A 10 -19.37 27.66 -4.18
C ILE A 10 -18.23 26.96 -3.42
N SER A 11 -17.92 27.38 -2.19
CA SER A 11 -16.91 26.73 -1.35
C SER A 11 -17.30 25.29 -0.96
N LEU A 12 -18.59 25.06 -0.66
CA LEU A 12 -19.13 23.72 -0.41
C LEU A 12 -19.06 22.84 -1.67
N LEU A 13 -19.39 23.38 -2.84
CA LEU A 13 -19.29 22.66 -4.12
C LEU A 13 -17.84 22.34 -4.48
N LEU A 14 -16.90 23.26 -4.23
CA LEU A 14 -15.47 23.03 -4.48
C LEU A 14 -14.93 21.92 -3.58
N SER A 15 -15.29 21.92 -2.29
CA SER A 15 -14.88 20.87 -1.35
C SER A 15 -15.45 19.50 -1.73
N ILE A 16 -16.70 19.43 -2.18
CA ILE A 16 -17.30 18.19 -2.73
C ILE A 16 -16.55 17.73 -4.00
N PHE A 17 -16.16 18.64 -4.88
CA PHE A 17 -15.39 18.32 -6.10
C PHE A 17 -13.98 17.79 -5.81
N PHE A 18 -13.32 18.30 -4.76
CA PHE A 18 -12.04 17.76 -4.29
C PHE A 18 -12.17 16.37 -3.63
N LEU A 19 -13.33 16.07 -3.04
CA LEU A 19 -13.63 14.77 -2.43
C LEU A 19 -13.89 13.66 -3.47
N SER A 20 -14.30 13.99 -4.71
CA SER A 20 -14.47 13.06 -5.84
C SER A 20 -13.15 12.53 -6.41
N GLY A 21 -12.44 11.75 -5.60
CA GLY A 21 -11.97 10.41 -5.94
C GLY A 21 -10.99 10.13 -7.09
N CYS A 22 -9.89 10.85 -7.29
CA CYS A 22 -8.77 10.22 -8.03
C CYS A 22 -8.15 9.14 -7.12
N LEU A 23 -8.36 7.86 -7.47
CA LEU A 23 -7.65 6.73 -6.87
C LEU A 23 -6.17 6.83 -7.28
N PHE A 24 -5.29 6.92 -6.28
CA PHE A 24 -3.85 6.91 -6.49
C PHE A 24 -3.26 5.70 -5.80
N TYR A 25 -2.46 4.95 -6.55
CA TYR A 25 -1.79 3.74 -6.09
C TYR A 25 -0.32 4.08 -5.87
N GLN A 26 0.24 3.63 -4.73
CA GLN A 26 1.63 3.90 -4.40
C GLN A 26 2.34 2.63 -3.97
N ARG A 27 3.41 2.29 -4.69
CA ARG A 27 4.43 1.32 -4.27
C ARG A 27 5.44 2.06 -3.40
N TYR A 28 5.66 1.60 -2.18
CA TYR A 28 6.64 2.22 -1.30
C TYR A 28 7.41 1.16 -0.48
N PRO A 29 8.68 1.43 -0.14
CA PRO A 29 9.45 0.55 0.71
C PRO A 29 8.92 0.58 2.16
N MET A 30 8.81 -0.58 2.79
CA MET A 30 8.41 -0.71 4.18
C MET A 30 9.56 -1.26 5.04
N ALA A 31 9.69 -0.74 6.26
CA ALA A 31 10.63 -1.28 7.24
C ALA A 31 10.14 -2.62 7.80
N LYS A 32 11.06 -3.58 7.97
CA LYS A 32 10.79 -4.93 8.50
C LYS A 32 10.05 -4.92 9.84
N SER A 33 10.41 -4.00 10.73
CA SER A 33 9.78 -3.81 12.04
C SER A 33 8.31 -3.36 11.99
N ARG A 34 7.77 -3.03 10.81
CA ARG A 34 6.36 -2.71 10.62
C ARG A 34 5.50 -3.93 10.29
N LEU A 35 6.09 -5.07 9.90
CA LEU A 35 5.34 -6.29 9.57
C LEU A 35 4.50 -6.78 10.75
N THR A 36 5.03 -6.73 11.97
CA THR A 36 4.28 -7.08 13.21
C THR A 36 3.12 -6.14 13.53
N LYS A 37 3.07 -4.98 12.89
CA LYS A 37 2.04 -3.94 13.10
C LYS A 37 1.00 -3.94 11.99
N ILE A 38 1.14 -4.80 10.99
CA ILE A 38 0.15 -4.99 9.95
C ILE A 38 -1.03 -5.72 10.60
N GLY A 39 -2.15 -5.02 10.80
CA GLY A 39 -3.38 -5.67 11.22
C GLY A 39 -3.82 -6.68 10.16
N GLN A 40 -4.33 -7.84 10.57
CA GLN A 40 -4.72 -8.98 9.71
C GLN A 40 -5.87 -8.67 8.72
N TYR A 41 -6.24 -7.41 8.49
CA TYR A 41 -7.31 -7.06 7.59
C TYR A 41 -6.83 -7.05 6.14
N GLN A 42 -7.35 -8.02 5.36
CA GLN A 42 -7.44 -8.08 3.89
C GLN A 42 -6.17 -7.74 3.09
N LEU A 43 -4.98 -7.89 3.66
CA LEU A 43 -3.74 -7.82 2.88
C LEU A 43 -3.41 -9.18 2.28
N THR A 44 -2.94 -9.16 1.04
CA THR A 44 -2.40 -10.33 0.35
C THR A 44 -0.88 -10.30 0.45
N PHE A 45 -0.27 -11.41 0.87
CA PHE A 45 1.16 -11.49 1.11
C PHE A 45 1.83 -12.37 0.06
N TYR A 46 2.97 -11.90 -0.46
CA TYR A 46 3.78 -12.66 -1.40
C TYR A 46 5.25 -12.67 -0.98
N VAL A 47 5.92 -13.77 -1.27
CA VAL A 47 7.37 -13.93 -1.17
C VAL A 47 7.94 -14.01 -2.58
N LEU A 48 9.00 -13.25 -2.85
CA LEU A 48 9.63 -13.16 -4.17
C LEU A 48 11.13 -13.44 -4.08
N ASP A 49 11.68 -14.10 -5.09
CA ASP A 49 13.13 -14.12 -5.33
C ASP A 49 13.60 -12.74 -5.76
N ALA A 50 14.45 -12.09 -4.96
CA ALA A 50 14.98 -10.77 -5.29
C ALA A 50 15.76 -10.73 -6.61
N SER A 51 16.37 -11.85 -7.03
CA SER A 51 17.08 -11.94 -8.31
C SER A 51 16.17 -12.18 -9.50
N ARG A 52 14.99 -12.79 -9.28
CA ARG A 52 14.04 -13.19 -10.33
C ARG A 52 12.60 -12.90 -9.90
N PRO A 53 12.26 -11.62 -9.64
CA PRO A 53 11.00 -11.27 -8.99
C PRO A 53 9.77 -11.55 -9.86
N ASN A 54 9.92 -11.68 -11.18
CA ASN A 54 8.81 -11.88 -12.10
C ASN A 54 8.49 -13.35 -12.39
N THR A 55 9.30 -14.30 -11.90
CA THR A 55 9.12 -15.73 -12.23
C THR A 55 9.16 -16.66 -11.02
N HIS A 56 9.66 -16.17 -9.88
CA HIS A 56 9.77 -16.95 -8.65
C HIS A 56 9.04 -16.20 -7.54
N VAL A 57 7.73 -16.42 -7.51
CA VAL A 57 6.79 -15.79 -6.58
C VAL A 57 5.97 -16.88 -5.88
N TRP A 58 5.78 -16.70 -4.59
CA TRP A 58 4.92 -17.54 -3.76
C TRP A 58 3.85 -16.67 -3.12
N TYR A 59 2.60 -17.11 -3.21
CA TYR A 59 1.54 -16.63 -2.34
C TYR A 59 1.76 -17.18 -0.93
N VAL A 60 1.55 -16.33 0.08
CA VAL A 60 1.65 -16.72 1.49
C VAL A 60 0.24 -16.85 2.05
N SER A 61 -0.19 -18.08 2.25
CA SER A 61 -1.43 -18.40 2.98
C SER A 61 -1.16 -18.45 4.48
N GLU A 62 -2.14 -18.03 5.28
CA GLU A 62 -2.09 -18.10 6.75
C GLU A 62 -0.83 -17.45 7.36
N ALA A 63 -0.46 -16.27 6.85
CA ALA A 63 0.72 -15.56 7.31
C ALA A 63 0.59 -15.12 8.78
N ASP A 64 1.54 -15.56 9.62
CA ASP A 64 1.73 -15.14 11.00
C ASP A 64 3.04 -14.35 11.14
N PHE A 65 2.93 -13.07 11.51
CA PHE A 65 4.06 -12.15 11.62
C PHE A 65 4.45 -11.96 13.09
N GLN A 66 5.66 -12.39 13.42
CA GLN A 66 6.27 -12.27 14.73
C GLN A 66 7.42 -11.25 14.69
N ASP A 67 8.04 -10.97 15.84
CA ASP A 67 9.02 -9.88 15.98
C ASP A 67 10.22 -9.96 15.04
N ASP A 68 10.68 -11.18 14.71
CA ASP A 68 11.90 -11.43 13.94
C ASP A 68 11.68 -12.31 12.69
N LYS A 69 10.46 -12.81 12.50
CA LYS A 69 10.15 -13.82 11.49
C LYS A 69 8.69 -13.81 11.08
N MET A 70 8.44 -14.40 9.92
CA MET A 70 7.12 -14.77 9.45
C MET A 70 7.03 -16.30 9.36
N VAL A 71 5.87 -16.85 9.74
CA VAL A 71 5.51 -18.24 9.48
C VAL A 71 4.31 -18.24 8.55
N GLY A 72 4.32 -19.10 7.53
CA GLY A 72 3.19 -19.18 6.60
C GLY A 72 3.33 -20.34 5.63
N LEU A 73 2.22 -20.71 5.00
CA LEU A 73 2.20 -21.69 3.92
C LEU A 73 2.53 -20.99 2.61
N LEU A 74 3.65 -21.34 1.98
CA LEU A 74 3.98 -20.88 0.64
C LEU A 74 3.28 -21.74 -0.40
N ILE A 75 2.75 -21.09 -1.43
CA ILE A 75 2.19 -21.71 -2.63
C ILE A 75 2.81 -21.00 -3.82
N ARG A 76 3.62 -21.72 -4.59
CA ARG A 76 4.29 -21.18 -5.78
C ARG A 76 3.25 -20.84 -6.85
N LEU A 77 3.35 -19.63 -7.37
CA LEU A 77 2.56 -19.17 -8.50
C LEU A 77 3.17 -19.65 -9.82
N ASP A 78 2.34 -19.70 -10.85
CA ASP A 78 2.86 -19.88 -12.20
C ASP A 78 3.59 -18.61 -12.68
N GLU A 79 4.29 -18.71 -13.82
CA GLU A 79 5.08 -17.58 -14.34
C GLU A 79 4.22 -16.39 -14.76
N VAL A 80 2.97 -16.62 -15.16
CA VAL A 80 2.06 -15.55 -15.64
C VAL A 80 1.55 -14.76 -14.44
N GLU A 81 1.05 -15.45 -13.41
CA GLU A 81 0.63 -14.86 -12.14
C GLU A 81 1.80 -14.16 -11.43
N ALA A 82 2.99 -14.76 -11.45
CA ALA A 82 4.20 -14.17 -10.90
C ALA A 82 4.57 -12.85 -11.59
N GLU A 83 4.45 -12.79 -12.91
CA GLU A 83 4.68 -11.56 -13.67
C GLU A 83 3.66 -10.48 -13.29
N GLU A 84 2.38 -10.81 -13.18
CA GLU A 84 1.32 -9.88 -12.78
C GLU A 84 1.48 -9.31 -11.36
N VAL A 85 2.00 -10.10 -10.42
CA VAL A 85 2.30 -9.64 -9.04
C VAL A 85 3.51 -8.72 -9.04
N ALA A 86 4.56 -9.05 -9.79
CA ALA A 86 5.80 -8.28 -9.79
C ALA A 86 5.72 -6.99 -10.62
N THR A 87 4.90 -6.98 -11.67
CA THR A 87 4.79 -5.92 -12.66
C THR A 87 3.48 -5.14 -12.53
N VAL A 88 3.37 -4.29 -11.50
CA VAL A 88 2.25 -3.33 -11.47
C VAL A 88 2.51 -2.20 -12.47
N THR A 89 1.98 -2.33 -13.69
CA THR A 89 2.23 -1.41 -14.81
C THR A 89 1.12 -0.34 -14.92
N GLY A 90 1.05 0.53 -13.91
CA GLY A 90 0.38 1.82 -14.03
C GLY A 90 -1.11 1.87 -13.66
N ARG A 91 -1.77 2.95 -14.08
CA ARG A 91 -3.08 3.42 -13.59
C ARG A 91 -4.26 2.47 -13.83
N ARG A 92 -4.12 1.47 -14.71
CA ARG A 92 -5.21 0.56 -15.12
C ARG A 92 -5.44 -0.58 -14.13
N ASP A 93 -4.37 -1.06 -13.49
CA ASP A 93 -4.43 -2.13 -12.47
C ASP A 93 -4.86 -1.61 -11.10
N ALA A 94 -4.73 -0.29 -10.86
CA ALA A 94 -5.18 0.38 -9.64
C ALA A 94 -6.71 0.32 -9.40
N ARG A 95 -7.50 -0.21 -10.35
CA ARG A 95 -8.95 -0.45 -10.17
C ARG A 95 -9.25 -1.73 -9.39
N LEU A 96 -8.31 -2.69 -9.37
CA LEU A 96 -8.34 -3.82 -8.46
C LEU A 96 -7.55 -3.37 -7.25
N SER A 97 -8.23 -3.14 -6.12
CA SER A 97 -7.60 -2.74 -4.87
C SER A 97 -6.62 -3.82 -4.41
N LYS A 98 -5.37 -3.73 -4.86
CA LYS A 98 -4.26 -4.59 -4.47
C LYS A 98 -3.66 -4.01 -3.20
N ASP A 99 -4.23 -4.42 -2.07
CA ASP A 99 -3.61 -4.22 -0.77
C ASP A 99 -2.63 -5.39 -0.56
N GLU A 100 -1.43 -5.25 -1.12
CA GLU A 100 -0.46 -6.34 -1.27
C GLU A 100 0.87 -6.01 -0.58
N VAL A 101 1.51 -7.02 -0.01
CA VAL A 101 2.83 -6.92 0.62
C VAL A 101 3.78 -7.90 -0.06
N LEU A 102 4.81 -7.36 -0.72
CA LEU A 102 5.83 -8.13 -1.40
C LEU A 102 7.09 -8.21 -0.53
N MET A 103 7.44 -9.41 -0.12
CA MET A 103 8.63 -9.71 0.66
C MET A 103 9.71 -10.31 -0.25
N TYR A 104 10.75 -9.53 -0.54
CA TYR A 104 11.85 -9.97 -1.40
C TYR A 104 12.87 -10.72 -0.55
N VAL A 105 13.01 -12.02 -0.79
CA VAL A 105 13.98 -12.89 -0.11
C VAL A 105 15.30 -12.86 -0.88
N LYS A 106 16.40 -12.80 -0.14
CA LYS A 106 17.75 -12.81 -0.74
C LYS A 106 17.99 -14.13 -1.49
N PRO A 107 18.63 -14.12 -2.66
CA PRO A 107 18.73 -15.30 -3.53
C PRO A 107 19.34 -16.54 -2.85
N GLN A 108 20.27 -16.36 -1.91
CA GLN A 108 20.90 -17.48 -1.20
C GLN A 108 19.93 -18.31 -0.33
N PHE A 109 18.77 -17.75 0.06
CA PHE A 109 17.78 -18.45 0.89
C PHE A 109 16.62 -19.02 0.07
N ILE A 110 16.46 -18.62 -1.19
CA ILE A 110 15.40 -19.08 -2.09
C ILE A 110 15.50 -20.58 -2.38
N ILE A 111 16.73 -21.11 -2.48
CA ILE A 111 16.95 -22.54 -2.80
C ILE A 111 16.30 -23.48 -1.77
N ALA A 112 16.11 -23.01 -0.54
CA ALA A 112 15.45 -23.77 0.52
C ALA A 112 13.91 -23.72 0.46
N LEU A 113 13.32 -22.85 -0.37
CA LEU A 113 11.88 -22.72 -0.50
C LEU A 113 11.35 -23.76 -1.49
N SER A 114 10.42 -24.60 -1.00
CA SER A 114 9.70 -25.56 -1.83
C SER A 114 8.51 -24.90 -2.52
N ASP A 115 8.01 -25.52 -3.58
CA ASP A 115 6.86 -25.01 -4.34
C ASP A 115 5.59 -24.94 -3.49
N SER A 116 5.41 -25.88 -2.54
CA SER A 116 4.37 -25.77 -1.51
C SER A 116 4.86 -26.33 -0.18
N ALA A 117 5.01 -25.47 0.82
CA ALA A 117 5.41 -25.87 2.17
C ALA A 117 5.14 -24.77 3.19
N THR A 118 4.87 -25.17 4.44
CA THR A 118 4.93 -24.24 5.57
C THR A 118 6.39 -23.91 5.86
N VAL A 119 6.72 -22.63 5.84
CA VAL A 119 8.08 -22.15 6.07
C VAL A 119 8.13 -21.15 7.22
N THR A 120 9.32 -21.03 7.81
CA THR A 120 9.66 -19.92 8.69
C THR A 120 10.72 -19.07 7.99
N LEU A 121 10.40 -17.81 7.72
CA LEU A 121 11.28 -16.84 7.08
C LEU A 121 11.69 -15.78 8.09
N THR A 122 12.97 -15.70 8.42
CA THR A 122 13.48 -14.65 9.30
C THR A 122 13.65 -13.35 8.53
N TYR A 123 13.43 -12.22 9.19
CA TYR A 123 13.50 -10.92 8.52
C TYR A 123 14.90 -10.57 8.00
N ASP A 124 15.96 -11.19 8.52
CA ASP A 124 17.32 -11.04 8.00
C ASP A 124 17.53 -11.70 6.63
N GLN A 125 16.69 -12.67 6.28
CA GLN A 125 16.67 -13.30 4.96
C GLN A 125 16.00 -12.41 3.91
N LEU A 126 15.24 -11.41 4.34
CA LEU A 126 14.61 -10.43 3.45
C LEU A 126 15.62 -9.36 3.02
N GLU A 127 15.65 -9.05 1.73
CA GLU A 127 16.38 -7.94 1.15
C GLU A 127 15.62 -6.62 1.36
N LYS A 128 14.34 -6.62 0.99
CA LYS A 128 13.44 -5.48 1.13
C LYS A 128 11.99 -5.94 1.23
N ILE A 129 11.13 -5.04 1.68
CA ILE A 129 9.69 -5.23 1.69
C ILE A 129 9.09 -4.04 0.97
N GLU A 130 8.13 -4.32 0.11
CA GLU A 130 7.38 -3.30 -0.59
C GLU A 130 5.90 -3.52 -0.34
N VAL A 131 5.22 -2.41 -0.13
CA VAL A 131 3.79 -2.42 0.12
C VAL A 131 3.10 -1.64 -0.97
N TYR A 132 1.97 -2.20 -1.36
CA TYR A 132 1.03 -1.65 -2.29
C TYR A 132 -0.24 -1.32 -1.53
N GLU A 133 -0.59 -0.03 -1.50
CA GLU A 133 -1.78 0.46 -0.85
C GLU A 133 -2.50 1.46 -1.77
N VAL A 134 -3.83 1.36 -1.79
CA VAL A 134 -4.67 2.35 -2.46
C VAL A 134 -4.83 3.57 -1.54
N ASN A 135 -4.63 4.78 -2.07
CA ASN A 135 -4.89 6.08 -1.43
C ASN A 135 -3.97 6.54 -0.27
N HIS A 136 -2.75 6.00 -0.12
CA HIS A 136 -1.81 6.38 0.96
C HIS A 136 -1.57 7.91 1.10
N THR A 137 -1.60 8.69 0.02
CA THR A 137 -1.37 10.15 0.03
C THR A 137 -2.61 11.01 0.31
N ARG A 138 -3.83 10.45 0.21
CA ARG A 138 -5.07 11.22 0.45
C ARG A 138 -5.34 11.48 1.92
N SER A 139 -5.02 10.54 2.82
CA SER A 139 -5.27 10.73 4.26
C SER A 139 -4.47 11.92 4.82
N LEU A 140 -3.19 12.03 4.47
CA LEU A 140 -2.33 13.08 5.03
C LEU A 140 -2.59 14.46 4.43
N THR A 141 -2.80 14.55 3.11
CA THR A 141 -2.93 15.84 2.43
C THR A 141 -4.33 16.44 2.54
N LEU A 142 -5.41 15.65 2.51
CA LEU A 142 -6.78 16.16 2.69
C LEU A 142 -7.02 16.63 4.12
N SER A 143 -6.50 15.94 5.13
CA SER A 143 -6.58 16.39 6.52
C SER A 143 -5.85 17.71 6.73
N LEU A 144 -4.66 17.87 6.15
CA LEU A 144 -3.89 19.12 6.27
C LEU A 144 -4.58 20.28 5.53
N LEU A 145 -5.01 20.07 4.28
CA LEU A 145 -5.65 21.12 3.48
C LEU A 145 -7.04 21.51 4.04
N ALA A 146 -7.81 20.53 4.52
CA ALA A 146 -9.10 20.77 5.18
C ALA A 146 -8.94 21.54 6.51
N SER A 147 -7.84 21.32 7.25
CA SER A 147 -7.54 22.09 8.46
C SER A 147 -7.07 23.52 8.20
N LEU A 148 -6.49 23.80 7.03
CA LEU A 148 -5.94 25.11 6.66
C LEU A 148 -6.97 26.04 6.01
N LEU A 149 -8.02 25.49 5.38
CA LEU A 149 -9.10 26.28 4.78
C LEU A 149 -9.81 27.20 5.78
N PRO A 150 -10.20 26.77 7.01
CA PRO A 150 -10.79 27.65 8.01
C PRO A 150 -9.87 28.79 8.47
N ILE A 151 -8.56 28.55 8.53
CA ILE A 151 -7.56 29.50 9.05
C ILE A 151 -7.31 30.64 8.06
N LEU A 152 -7.23 30.31 6.76
CA LEU A 152 -7.13 31.32 5.69
C LEU A 152 -8.40 32.17 5.58
N PHE A 153 -9.58 31.58 5.86
CA PHE A 153 -10.84 32.32 5.87
C PHE A 153 -10.99 33.26 7.07
N LEU A 154 -10.52 32.90 8.27
CA LEU A 154 -10.58 33.78 9.45
C LEU A 154 -9.58 34.95 9.37
N GLY A 155 -8.36 34.71 8.86
CA GLY A 155 -7.35 35.76 8.69
C GLY A 155 -7.71 36.83 7.65
N GLY A 156 -8.48 36.48 6.61
CA GLY A 156 -8.94 37.42 5.60
C GLY A 156 -10.13 38.29 6.02
N ILE A 157 -10.84 37.95 7.10
CA ILE A 157 -12.00 38.69 7.60
C ILE A 157 -11.61 39.65 8.74
N SER A 158 -10.50 39.40 9.46
CA SER A 158 -10.04 40.28 10.55
C SER A 158 -9.07 41.39 10.12
N GLY A 159 -8.68 41.42 8.83
CA GLY A 159 -7.70 42.36 8.29
C GLY A 159 -8.25 43.41 7.31
N GLY A 160 -9.57 43.65 7.31
CA GLY A 160 -10.25 44.63 6.45
C GLY A 160 -11.31 45.41 7.18
#